data_AF-A0A351Z064-F1
#
_entry.id   AF-A0A351Z064-F1
#
_cell.length_a   1.000
_cell.length_b   1.000
_cell.length_c   1.000
_cell.angle_alpha   90.00
_cell.angle_beta   90.00
_cell.angle_gamma   90.00
#
_symmetry.space_group_name_H-M   'P 1'
#
loop_
_entity.id
_entity.type
_entity.pdbx_description
1 polymer ?
#
loop_
_entity_poly.entity_id
_entity_poly.type
_entity_poly.pdbx_seq_one_letter_code
_entity_poly.pdbx_strand_id
1 'polypeptide(L)'
;MIKKILTLNAAFACLFGVSIFFFFDSQLDNLLGKFIRIHPSFTGGELAADFIEATGENDSLDYIHYTVFKPVTNAKWVDNPEYWQLVLEYKNNSEALKSFASHIDFDNIKNYKNYNWDYAIEFSEGQGKIYDSENNFVCTPQLIILEKENQIKIRIPLKDQGLQRILGAKKTWHYLLVNGKPVFTNMNAQPLEADMEEEGKAKDNNSAKEDQAYIKQTKEIFAEAMEGDFDSNSIEENLDFYKNKIDENPNDFVSLANYGSNLAKKGGNSSVVQAVILVNQSYTYLDKAAKLARGKEGEVEVLLNRASVSASVPEQVFAKSESGAEDFVRLASLTDDAEFKAYCYAMACDCYQKCGKTTLAKVALQKSKKVLE
;
A
#
# COMPACT_ATOMS: atom_id res chain seq x y z
N MET A 1 20.73 4.52 -32.73
CA MET A 1 20.99 3.15 -32.24
C MET A 1 21.95 3.12 -31.05
N ILE A 2 23.04 3.89 -31.05
CA ILE A 2 24.02 3.93 -29.93
C ILE A 2 23.49 4.65 -28.66
N LYS A 3 22.45 5.50 -28.76
CA LYS A 3 21.86 6.21 -27.60
C LYS A 3 20.85 5.41 -26.76
N LYS A 4 20.45 4.20 -27.18
CA LYS A 4 19.51 3.35 -26.41
C LYS A 4 20.21 2.50 -25.33
N ILE A 5 21.54 2.47 -25.31
CA ILE A 5 22.33 1.54 -24.48
C ILE A 5 22.69 2.14 -23.11
N LEU A 6 22.73 3.47 -22.96
CA LEU A 6 23.12 4.09 -21.67
C LEU A 6 21.97 4.20 -20.64
N THR A 7 20.72 4.23 -21.09
CA THR A 7 19.54 4.44 -20.23
C THR A 7 19.08 3.18 -19.47
N LEU A 8 19.70 2.04 -19.75
CA LEU A 8 19.23 0.70 -19.39
C LEU A 8 19.95 0.09 -18.17
N ASN A 9 21.17 0.55 -17.90
CA ASN A 9 22.13 -0.14 -17.03
C ASN A 9 21.88 0.09 -15.52
N ALA A 10 21.11 1.10 -15.13
CA ALA A 10 20.87 1.41 -13.72
C ALA A 10 19.77 0.53 -13.06
N ALA A 11 18.75 0.14 -13.83
CA ALA A 11 17.58 -0.61 -13.33
C ALA A 11 17.87 -2.09 -13.07
N PHE A 12 18.76 -2.71 -13.86
CA PHE A 12 19.09 -4.14 -13.77
C PHE A 12 19.90 -4.50 -12.52
N ALA A 13 20.82 -3.62 -12.10
CA ALA A 13 21.62 -3.81 -10.88
C ALA A 13 20.77 -3.80 -9.59
N CYS A 14 19.63 -3.09 -9.58
CA CYS A 14 18.69 -3.10 -8.46
C CYS A 14 17.92 -4.42 -8.36
N LEU A 15 17.75 -5.15 -9.47
CA LEU A 15 17.02 -6.42 -9.53
C LEU A 15 17.86 -7.61 -9.04
N PHE A 16 19.18 -7.60 -9.25
CA PHE A 16 20.05 -8.74 -8.90
C PHE A 16 20.98 -8.50 -7.70
N GLY A 17 21.38 -7.25 -7.40
CA GLY A 17 22.21 -6.95 -6.23
C GLY A 17 21.48 -7.14 -4.89
N VAL A 18 20.16 -6.96 -4.89
CA VAL A 18 19.30 -7.11 -3.70
C VAL A 18 19.01 -8.59 -3.39
N SER A 19 19.35 -9.52 -4.29
CA SER A 19 19.21 -10.95 -4.03
C SER A 19 20.05 -11.44 -2.84
N ILE A 20 21.13 -10.71 -2.50
CA ILE A 20 21.98 -11.00 -1.33
C ILE A 20 21.26 -10.71 0.00
N PHE A 21 20.20 -9.89 -0.02
CA PHE A 21 19.35 -9.66 1.15
C PHE A 21 18.62 -10.94 1.59
N PHE A 22 18.33 -11.88 0.68
CA PHE A 22 17.64 -13.12 1.01
C PHE A 22 18.49 -14.15 1.79
N PHE A 23 19.81 -13.94 1.92
CA PHE A 23 20.64 -14.78 2.80
C PHE A 23 20.62 -14.33 4.26
N PHE A 24 20.19 -13.09 4.54
CA PHE A 24 20.15 -12.53 5.91
C PHE A 24 18.74 -12.38 6.48
N ASP A 25 17.71 -12.80 5.75
CA ASP A 25 16.29 -12.72 6.11
C ASP A 25 16.03 -13.20 7.56
N SER A 26 16.58 -14.36 7.92
CA SER A 26 16.40 -14.95 9.26
C SER A 26 17.10 -14.23 10.42
N GLN A 27 18.17 -13.47 10.14
CA GLN A 27 18.90 -12.71 11.16
C GLN A 27 18.41 -11.27 11.25
N LEU A 28 17.97 -10.68 10.13
CA LEU A 28 17.29 -9.39 10.10
C LEU A 28 15.96 -9.46 10.84
N ASP A 29 15.17 -10.52 10.64
CA ASP A 29 13.87 -10.72 11.31
C ASP A 29 13.97 -10.73 12.84
N ASN A 30 15.04 -11.31 13.38
CA ASN A 30 15.27 -11.42 14.83
C ASN A 30 15.79 -10.12 15.46
N LEU A 31 16.54 -9.30 14.71
CA LEU A 31 17.13 -8.07 15.20
C LEU A 31 16.20 -6.86 14.99
N LEU A 32 15.50 -6.80 13.85
CA LEU A 32 14.45 -5.81 13.58
C LEU A 32 13.16 -6.11 14.35
N GLY A 33 12.82 -7.39 14.55
CA GLY A 33 11.68 -7.81 15.38
C GLY A 33 11.75 -7.34 16.83
N LYS A 34 12.93 -6.92 17.31
CA LYS A 34 13.14 -6.35 18.65
C LYS A 34 13.17 -4.82 18.72
N PHE A 35 13.44 -4.09 17.63
CA PHE A 35 13.70 -2.65 17.71
C PHE A 35 13.00 -1.76 16.66
N ILE A 36 12.53 -2.29 15.53
CA ILE A 36 11.74 -1.51 14.58
C ILE A 36 10.64 -2.44 14.02
N ARG A 37 9.50 -2.42 14.67
CA ARG A 37 8.24 -2.74 14.00
C ARG A 37 7.36 -1.52 14.14
N ILE A 38 6.95 -0.98 13.01
CA ILE A 38 5.58 -0.61 12.63
C ILE A 38 5.72 0.39 11.49
N HIS A 39 5.38 -0.05 10.29
CA HIS A 39 4.29 0.62 9.61
C HIS A 39 3.68 -0.35 8.63
N PRO A 40 2.50 -0.82 8.95
CA PRO A 40 1.59 -0.97 7.84
C PRO A 40 0.40 0.00 8.14
N SER A 41 -0.63 0.17 7.33
CA SER A 41 -1.90 0.85 7.72
C SER A 41 -2.63 0.20 8.93
N PHE A 42 -1.88 -0.28 9.90
CA PHE A 42 -1.96 -1.56 10.57
C PHE A 42 -1.50 -1.31 12.01
N THR A 43 -2.21 -1.88 12.94
CA THR A 43 -1.94 -3.30 13.13
C THR A 43 -3.22 -4.06 13.29
N GLY A 44 -4.32 -3.54 12.69
CA GLY A 44 -5.48 -4.35 12.36
C GLY A 44 -5.03 -5.68 11.72
N GLY A 45 -5.86 -6.70 11.82
CA GLY A 45 -5.52 -8.03 11.33
C GLY A 45 -5.43 -8.06 9.81
N GLU A 46 -5.55 -9.23 9.23
CA GLU A 46 -5.64 -9.35 7.77
C GLU A 46 -6.83 -8.55 7.22
N LEU A 47 -6.76 -8.10 5.96
CA LEU A 47 -7.92 -7.47 5.32
C LEU A 47 -9.08 -8.47 5.25
N ALA A 48 -10.25 -8.08 5.76
CA ALA A 48 -11.49 -8.85 5.66
C ALA A 48 -12.35 -8.39 4.48
N ALA A 49 -12.48 -7.08 4.28
CA ALA A 49 -13.16 -6.51 3.12
C ALA A 49 -12.79 -5.04 2.88
N ASP A 50 -13.06 -4.59 1.67
CA ASP A 50 -12.74 -3.25 1.18
C ASP A 50 -13.87 -2.74 0.27
N PHE A 51 -14.50 -1.62 0.64
CA PHE A 51 -15.70 -1.10 -0.03
C PHE A 51 -15.50 0.35 -0.45
N ILE A 52 -15.71 0.67 -1.74
CA ILE A 52 -15.59 2.03 -2.28
C ILE A 52 -16.91 2.42 -2.93
N GLU A 53 -17.46 3.58 -2.54
CA GLU A 53 -18.63 4.19 -3.18
C GLU A 53 -18.34 5.62 -3.57
N ALA A 54 -18.72 5.99 -4.80
CA ALA A 54 -18.73 7.38 -5.23
C ALA A 54 -20.00 8.08 -4.73
N THR A 55 -19.85 9.21 -4.04
CA THR A 55 -20.96 9.98 -3.50
C THR A 55 -21.24 11.18 -4.42
N GLY A 56 -22.12 11.06 -5.41
CA GLY A 56 -22.59 12.18 -6.27
C GLY A 56 -24.05 12.54 -5.97
N GLU A 57 -24.61 13.75 -6.15
CA GLU A 57 -24.18 14.98 -6.85
C GLU A 57 -24.26 16.26 -5.96
N ASN A 58 -24.57 16.14 -4.66
CA ASN A 58 -24.81 17.29 -3.76
C ASN A 58 -24.20 17.16 -2.35
N ASP A 59 -23.44 16.10 -2.06
CA ASP A 59 -22.75 15.93 -0.77
C ASP A 59 -21.24 16.15 -0.97
N SER A 60 -20.61 16.89 -0.04
CA SER A 60 -19.25 17.40 -0.14
C SER A 60 -18.12 16.35 0.00
N LEU A 61 -18.46 15.06 -0.09
CA LEU A 61 -17.51 13.95 -0.09
C LEU A 61 -17.48 13.40 -1.52
N ASP A 62 -16.32 13.31 -2.15
CA ASP A 62 -16.21 12.78 -3.52
C ASP A 62 -16.38 11.25 -3.55
N TYR A 63 -15.86 10.58 -2.52
CA TYR A 63 -16.03 9.14 -2.29
C TYR A 63 -15.91 8.81 -0.81
N ILE A 64 -16.44 7.63 -0.45
CA ILE A 64 -16.21 6.97 0.83
C ILE A 64 -15.60 5.60 0.56
N HIS A 65 -14.54 5.29 1.30
CA HIS A 65 -13.82 4.04 1.25
C HIS A 65 -13.77 3.45 2.66
N TYR A 66 -14.39 2.28 2.84
CA TYR A 66 -14.56 1.62 4.12
C TYR A 66 -13.86 0.26 4.09
N THR A 67 -12.89 0.08 4.98
CA THR A 67 -12.05 -1.10 5.06
C THR A 67 -12.26 -1.80 6.40
N VAL A 68 -12.53 -3.09 6.35
CA VAL A 68 -12.72 -3.96 7.52
C VAL A 68 -11.51 -4.89 7.62
N PHE A 69 -10.86 -4.93 8.78
CA PHE A 69 -9.77 -5.86 9.05
C PHE A 69 -10.27 -7.01 9.94
N LYS A 70 -9.58 -8.15 9.95
CA LYS A 70 -9.80 -9.21 10.93
C LYS A 70 -9.33 -8.76 12.33
N PRO A 71 -9.83 -9.37 13.40
CA PRO A 71 -9.34 -9.12 14.75
C PRO A 71 -7.85 -9.42 14.90
N VAL A 72 -7.23 -8.72 15.81
CA VAL A 72 -5.82 -8.87 16.17
C VAL A 72 -5.78 -9.45 17.55
N THR A 73 -4.94 -10.47 17.75
CA THR A 73 -4.69 -11.05 19.07
C THR A 73 -3.21 -10.91 19.41
N ASN A 74 -2.90 -10.81 20.70
CA ASN A 74 -1.54 -10.77 21.23
C ASN A 74 -0.64 -9.65 20.66
N ALA A 75 -1.20 -8.49 20.32
CA ALA A 75 -0.43 -7.34 19.84
C ALA A 75 0.42 -6.74 20.98
N LYS A 76 1.74 -6.95 20.92
CA LYS A 76 2.68 -6.51 21.98
C LYS A 76 3.04 -5.03 21.95
N TRP A 77 2.54 -4.30 20.96
CA TRP A 77 2.98 -2.94 20.62
C TRP A 77 1.86 -1.90 20.76
N VAL A 78 0.72 -2.28 21.34
CA VAL A 78 -0.42 -1.41 21.67
C VAL A 78 -0.90 -1.71 23.09
N ASP A 79 -1.55 -0.74 23.74
CA ASP A 79 -2.06 -0.89 25.11
C ASP A 79 -3.13 -1.98 25.25
N ASN A 80 -3.90 -2.23 24.17
CA ASN A 80 -4.89 -3.30 24.10
C ASN A 80 -4.38 -4.39 23.15
N PRO A 81 -3.88 -5.52 23.66
CA PRO A 81 -3.28 -6.57 22.83
C PRO A 81 -4.31 -7.29 21.95
N GLU A 82 -5.60 -7.13 22.24
CA GLU A 82 -6.70 -7.68 21.47
C GLU A 82 -7.62 -6.55 21.01
N TYR A 83 -7.76 -6.40 19.69
CA TYR A 83 -8.60 -5.36 19.12
C TYR A 83 -9.07 -5.72 17.71
N TRP A 84 -10.16 -5.08 17.29
CA TRP A 84 -10.66 -5.12 15.93
C TRP A 84 -10.48 -3.74 15.28
N GLN A 85 -10.15 -3.67 13.99
CA GLN A 85 -9.85 -2.40 13.32
C GLN A 85 -10.75 -2.20 12.10
N LEU A 86 -11.27 -0.98 11.99
CA LEU A 86 -11.99 -0.46 10.85
C LEU A 86 -11.31 0.81 10.37
N VAL A 87 -11.33 1.06 9.07
CA VAL A 87 -10.75 2.27 8.48
C VAL A 87 -11.76 2.91 7.54
N LEU A 88 -11.91 4.22 7.69
CA LEU A 88 -12.72 5.05 6.81
C LEU A 88 -11.80 6.06 6.13
N GLU A 89 -11.71 6.01 4.81
CA GLU A 89 -11.07 7.02 3.98
C GLU A 89 -12.13 7.78 3.19
N TYR A 90 -11.93 9.07 3.01
CA TYR A 90 -12.84 9.93 2.25
C TYR A 90 -12.06 10.98 1.48
N LYS A 91 -12.66 11.59 0.45
CA LYS A 91 -11.98 12.64 -0.32
C LYS A 91 -12.70 13.98 -0.22
N ASN A 92 -11.86 15.01 0.01
CA ASN A 92 -12.15 16.42 0.15
C ASN A 92 -12.92 16.84 1.43
N ASN A 93 -12.28 17.78 2.14
CA ASN A 93 -12.73 18.56 3.30
C ASN A 93 -13.18 17.78 4.56
N SER A 94 -12.31 17.68 5.58
CA SER A 94 -12.62 17.07 6.88
C SER A 94 -13.84 17.70 7.59
N GLU A 95 -14.18 18.94 7.26
CA GLU A 95 -15.40 19.62 7.74
C GLU A 95 -16.71 18.99 7.24
N ALA A 96 -16.64 18.16 6.18
CA ALA A 96 -17.77 17.46 5.61
C ALA A 96 -18.19 16.24 6.44
N LEU A 97 -17.26 15.55 7.10
CA LEU A 97 -17.55 14.35 7.88
C LEU A 97 -17.86 14.75 9.33
N LYS A 98 -19.13 15.08 9.60
CA LYS A 98 -19.59 15.46 10.94
C LYS A 98 -19.85 14.24 11.83
N SER A 99 -20.39 13.19 11.21
CA SER A 99 -20.70 11.95 11.91
C SER A 99 -20.58 10.74 11.01
N PHE A 100 -20.20 9.62 11.60
CA PHE A 100 -20.17 8.30 10.99
C PHE A 100 -20.87 7.32 11.92
N ALA A 101 -21.69 6.43 11.37
CA ALA A 101 -22.23 5.31 12.11
C ALA A 101 -22.11 4.02 11.29
N SER A 102 -21.71 2.94 11.94
CA SER A 102 -21.70 1.60 11.37
C SER A 102 -22.50 0.68 12.28
N HIS A 103 -23.59 0.13 11.78
CA HIS A 103 -24.33 -0.93 12.48
C HIS A 103 -23.82 -2.28 11.96
N ILE A 104 -23.50 -3.17 12.88
CA ILE A 104 -22.74 -4.39 12.61
C ILE A 104 -23.49 -5.59 13.18
N ASP A 105 -23.63 -6.62 12.35
CA ASP A 105 -24.25 -7.90 12.69
C ASP A 105 -23.22 -9.03 12.47
N PHE A 106 -23.12 -9.94 13.42
CA PHE A 106 -22.20 -11.08 13.44
C PHE A 106 -22.91 -12.42 13.10
N ASP A 107 -24.24 -12.48 13.13
CA ASP A 107 -24.99 -13.73 13.26
C ASP A 107 -25.86 -14.14 12.07
N ASN A 108 -26.48 -13.22 11.30
CA ASN A 108 -27.09 -13.50 9.98
C ASN A 108 -27.92 -12.34 9.42
N ILE A 109 -27.87 -12.19 8.09
CA ILE A 109 -28.78 -11.36 7.27
C ILE A 109 -30.26 -11.71 7.58
N LYS A 110 -30.95 -10.86 8.35
CA LYS A 110 -32.41 -10.80 8.30
C LYS A 110 -32.85 -9.40 7.93
N ASN A 111 -33.49 -9.30 6.77
CA ASN A 111 -34.39 -8.24 6.31
C ASN A 111 -34.20 -6.87 7.00
N TYR A 112 -33.66 -5.90 6.26
CA TYR A 112 -33.47 -4.49 6.64
C TYR A 112 -34.63 -3.85 7.42
N LYS A 113 -35.86 -4.35 7.25
CA LYS A 113 -37.06 -3.82 7.92
C LYS A 113 -37.03 -3.88 9.45
N ASN A 114 -36.19 -4.71 10.07
CA ASN A 114 -36.15 -4.85 11.55
C ASN A 114 -34.81 -4.46 12.22
N TYR A 115 -33.81 -3.92 11.48
CA TYR A 115 -32.52 -3.43 12.02
C TYR A 115 -32.00 -4.21 13.25
N ASN A 116 -31.86 -5.53 13.12
CA ASN A 116 -31.36 -6.35 14.22
C ASN A 116 -29.83 -6.45 14.11
N TRP A 117 -29.13 -5.36 14.44
CA TRP A 117 -27.68 -5.29 14.53
C TRP A 117 -27.23 -5.72 15.93
N ASP A 118 -26.03 -6.29 16.05
CA ASP A 118 -25.44 -6.63 17.35
C ASP A 118 -24.79 -5.41 18.00
N TYR A 119 -24.08 -4.61 17.20
CA TYR A 119 -23.36 -3.43 17.68
C TYR A 119 -23.51 -2.23 16.76
N ALA A 120 -23.55 -1.04 17.34
CA ALA A 120 -23.46 0.23 16.63
C ALA A 120 -22.17 0.94 17.02
N ILE A 121 -21.40 1.36 16.02
CA ILE A 121 -20.24 2.23 16.19
C ILE A 121 -20.68 3.61 15.78
N GLU A 122 -20.59 4.57 16.69
CA GLU A 122 -20.90 5.96 16.42
C GLU A 122 -19.64 6.81 16.56
N PHE A 123 -19.41 7.66 15.58
CA PHE A 123 -18.41 8.72 15.60
C PHE A 123 -19.13 10.06 15.42
N SER A 124 -18.91 10.96 16.37
CA SER A 124 -19.38 12.35 16.28
C SER A 124 -18.42 13.26 17.02
N GLU A 125 -18.14 14.43 16.46
CA GLU A 125 -17.32 15.47 17.12
C GLU A 125 -15.95 14.97 17.62
N GLY A 126 -15.29 14.08 16.87
CA GLY A 126 -13.98 13.54 17.23
C GLY A 126 -14.02 12.44 18.30
N GLN A 127 -15.19 12.01 18.75
CA GLN A 127 -15.37 10.95 19.74
C GLN A 127 -16.04 9.72 19.13
N GLY A 128 -15.57 8.55 19.56
CA GLY A 128 -16.12 7.25 19.17
C GLY A 128 -16.83 6.60 20.34
N LYS A 129 -17.96 5.94 20.09
CA LYS A 129 -18.69 5.14 21.08
C LYS A 129 -19.22 3.88 20.42
N ILE A 130 -19.32 2.81 21.20
CA ILE A 130 -19.91 1.55 20.78
C ILE A 130 -21.08 1.23 21.69
N TYR A 131 -22.19 0.85 21.07
CA TYR A 131 -23.41 0.43 21.74
C TYR A 131 -23.80 -0.98 21.31
N ASP A 132 -24.48 -1.70 22.19
CA ASP A 132 -25.16 -2.96 21.87
C ASP A 132 -26.54 -2.70 21.22
N SER A 133 -27.19 -3.77 20.78
CA SER A 133 -28.52 -3.75 20.14
C SER A 133 -29.64 -3.13 20.99
N GLU A 134 -29.44 -2.98 22.30
CA GLU A 134 -30.35 -2.35 23.24
C GLU A 134 -30.02 -0.86 23.49
N ASN A 135 -29.02 -0.32 22.78
CA ASN A 135 -28.42 1.02 22.96
C ASN A 135 -27.69 1.22 24.29
N ASN A 136 -27.28 0.16 24.97
CA ASN A 136 -26.40 0.29 26.13
C ASN A 136 -24.97 0.58 25.66
N PHE A 137 -24.27 1.48 26.36
CA PHE A 137 -22.88 1.77 26.08
C PHE A 137 -21.98 0.58 26.43
N VAL A 138 -21.15 0.15 25.47
CA VAL A 138 -20.24 -0.98 25.61
C VAL A 138 -18.82 -0.49 25.90
N CYS A 139 -18.25 0.30 24.99
CA CYS A 139 -16.88 0.81 25.15
C CYS A 139 -16.58 2.04 24.26
N THR A 140 -15.43 2.66 24.53
CA THR A 140 -14.85 3.72 23.69
C THR A 140 -13.74 3.12 22.82
N PRO A 141 -13.85 3.17 21.48
CA PRO A 141 -12.76 2.77 20.60
C PRO A 141 -11.62 3.80 20.63
N GLN A 142 -10.41 3.34 20.34
CA GLN A 142 -9.29 4.24 20.07
C GLN A 142 -9.42 4.78 18.64
N LEU A 143 -9.49 6.10 18.52
CA LEU A 143 -9.55 6.78 17.24
C LEU A 143 -8.19 7.34 16.84
N ILE A 144 -7.80 7.12 15.59
CA ILE A 144 -6.59 7.69 15.00
C ILE A 144 -7.02 8.45 13.76
N ILE A 145 -7.03 9.78 13.85
CA ILE A 145 -7.46 10.68 12.76
C ILE A 145 -6.20 11.17 12.03
N LEU A 146 -6.11 10.86 10.74
CA LEU A 146 -5.03 11.26 9.85
C LEU A 146 -5.57 12.31 8.88
N GLU A 147 -5.65 13.55 9.35
CA GLU A 147 -6.28 14.65 8.61
C GLU A 147 -5.68 14.89 7.23
N LYS A 148 -4.36 14.76 7.08
CA LYS A 148 -3.66 14.92 5.80
C LYS A 148 -3.98 13.81 4.79
N GLU A 149 -4.38 12.65 5.28
CA GLU A 149 -4.71 11.45 4.50
C GLU A 149 -6.22 11.29 4.35
N ASN A 150 -7.03 12.18 4.94
CA ASN A 150 -8.49 12.08 5.03
C ASN A 150 -8.94 10.69 5.50
N GLN A 151 -8.29 10.17 6.54
CA GLN A 151 -8.51 8.82 7.03
C GLN A 151 -8.79 8.82 8.53
N ILE A 152 -9.74 7.99 8.96
CA ILE A 152 -10.03 7.70 10.36
C ILE A 152 -9.85 6.19 10.58
N LYS A 153 -9.00 5.83 11.52
CA LYS A 153 -8.87 4.43 11.99
C LYS A 153 -9.59 4.29 13.32
N ILE A 154 -10.43 3.27 13.41
CA ILE A 154 -11.23 2.96 14.58
C ILE A 154 -10.74 1.63 15.12
N ARG A 155 -10.13 1.63 16.30
CA ARG A 155 -9.67 0.42 16.99
C ARG A 155 -10.57 0.10 18.16
N ILE A 156 -11.24 -1.03 18.06
CA ILE A 156 -12.26 -1.51 18.99
C ILE A 156 -11.58 -2.49 19.94
N PRO A 157 -11.44 -2.15 21.24
CA PRO A 157 -10.84 -3.07 22.20
C PRO A 157 -11.77 -4.28 22.41
N LEU A 158 -11.23 -5.48 22.27
CA LEU A 158 -12.00 -6.73 22.46
C LEU A 158 -11.97 -7.19 23.93
N LYS A 159 -12.27 -6.25 24.85
CA LYS A 159 -12.35 -6.52 26.29
C LYS A 159 -13.72 -7.04 26.71
N ASP A 160 -14.76 -6.64 25.99
CA ASP A 160 -16.12 -7.09 26.23
C ASP A 160 -16.33 -8.49 25.64
N GLN A 161 -16.98 -9.37 26.42
CA GLN A 161 -17.22 -10.77 26.00
C GLN A 161 -18.14 -10.88 24.79
N GLY A 162 -19.10 -9.96 24.67
CA GLY A 162 -19.99 -9.89 23.51
C GLY A 162 -19.22 -9.48 22.25
N LEU A 163 -18.33 -8.49 22.34
CA LEU A 163 -17.49 -8.09 21.20
C LEU A 163 -16.50 -9.19 20.79
N GLN A 164 -15.99 -10.00 21.73
CA GLN A 164 -15.07 -11.11 21.43
C GLN A 164 -15.66 -12.18 20.50
N ARG A 165 -16.99 -12.23 20.31
CA ARG A 165 -17.64 -13.10 19.32
C ARG A 165 -17.07 -12.91 17.92
N ILE A 166 -16.57 -11.71 17.60
CA ILE A 166 -15.91 -11.41 16.32
C ILE A 166 -14.71 -12.34 16.03
N LEU A 167 -14.03 -12.86 17.06
CA LEU A 167 -12.88 -13.76 16.90
C LEU A 167 -13.26 -15.11 16.28
N GLY A 168 -14.53 -15.51 16.39
CA GLY A 168 -15.07 -16.73 15.81
C GLY A 168 -16.11 -16.48 14.71
N ALA A 169 -16.37 -15.22 14.35
CA ALA A 169 -17.32 -14.88 13.31
C ALA A 169 -16.78 -15.33 11.96
N LYS A 170 -17.65 -15.89 11.12
CA LYS A 170 -17.30 -16.24 9.72
C LYS A 170 -17.45 -15.04 8.79
N LYS A 171 -18.44 -14.20 9.08
CA LYS A 171 -18.77 -13.00 8.31
C LYS A 171 -19.22 -11.92 9.26
N THR A 172 -19.10 -10.68 8.82
CA THR A 172 -19.80 -9.55 9.42
C THR A 172 -20.55 -8.76 8.37
N TRP A 173 -21.67 -8.18 8.77
CA TRP A 173 -22.52 -7.36 7.90
C TRP A 173 -22.54 -5.94 8.44
N HIS A 174 -22.20 -4.97 7.59
CA HIS A 174 -22.05 -3.57 7.99
C HIS A 174 -23.05 -2.69 7.25
N TYR A 175 -23.75 -1.85 8.00
CA TYR A 175 -24.63 -0.82 7.47
C TYR A 175 -24.03 0.54 7.76
N LEU A 176 -23.53 1.18 6.70
CA LEU A 176 -22.80 2.44 6.82
C LEU A 176 -23.72 3.65 6.66
N LEU A 177 -23.67 4.54 7.64
CA LEU A 177 -24.26 5.86 7.59
C LEU A 177 -23.17 6.93 7.75
N VAL A 178 -23.18 7.91 6.86
CA VAL A 178 -22.34 9.10 6.96
C VAL A 178 -23.24 10.32 6.98
N ASN A 179 -23.04 11.19 7.97
CA ASN A 179 -23.90 12.35 8.22
C ASN A 179 -25.40 11.98 8.30
N GLY A 180 -25.71 10.81 8.86
CA GLY A 180 -27.08 10.28 8.98
C GLY A 180 -27.68 9.73 7.68
N LYS A 181 -26.93 9.74 6.56
CA LYS A 181 -27.36 9.20 5.28
C LYS A 181 -26.69 7.85 4.99
N PRO A 182 -27.42 6.84 4.52
CA PRO A 182 -26.84 5.60 4.02
C PRO A 182 -25.89 5.85 2.84
N VAL A 183 -24.73 5.19 2.83
CA VAL A 183 -23.70 5.41 1.80
C VAL A 183 -23.86 4.44 0.61
N PHE A 184 -24.25 3.19 0.84
CA PHE A 184 -24.24 2.13 -0.17
C PHE A 184 -25.65 1.70 -0.62
N THR A 185 -26.49 2.65 -1.02
CA THR A 185 -27.91 2.36 -1.35
C THR A 185 -28.23 2.51 -2.82
N ASN A 186 -27.94 1.48 -3.62
CA ASN A 186 -28.75 1.19 -4.80
C ASN A 186 -29.93 0.30 -4.38
N MET A 187 -31.05 0.94 -4.06
CA MET A 187 -32.47 0.50 -4.00
C MET A 187 -32.88 -0.84 -3.35
N ASN A 188 -31.98 -1.68 -2.81
CA ASN A 188 -32.34 -2.95 -2.14
C ASN A 188 -31.70 -3.19 -0.76
N ALA A 189 -31.03 -2.20 -0.16
CA ALA A 189 -30.61 -2.19 1.26
C ALA A 189 -29.89 -3.48 1.73
N GLN A 190 -28.96 -4.00 0.92
CA GLN A 190 -28.12 -5.13 1.34
C GLN A 190 -26.94 -4.62 2.18
N PRO A 191 -26.61 -5.28 3.30
CA PRO A 191 -25.43 -4.93 4.08
C PRO A 191 -24.14 -5.15 3.29
N LEU A 192 -23.09 -4.42 3.67
CA LEU A 192 -21.72 -4.70 3.25
C LEU A 192 -21.23 -5.95 3.97
N GLU A 193 -20.90 -6.98 3.22
CA GLU A 193 -20.47 -8.27 3.77
C GLU A 193 -18.95 -8.35 3.81
N ALA A 194 -18.38 -8.54 5.01
CA ALA A 194 -16.95 -8.77 5.21
C ALA A 194 -16.69 -10.22 5.63
N ASP A 195 -15.77 -10.90 4.95
CA ASP A 195 -15.39 -12.27 5.24
C ASP A 195 -14.33 -12.31 6.35
N MET A 196 -14.66 -12.98 7.44
CA MET A 196 -13.88 -12.98 8.68
C MET A 196 -13.12 -14.30 8.91
N GLU A 197 -13.40 -15.35 8.12
CA GLU A 197 -12.61 -16.57 8.21
C GLU A 197 -11.16 -16.28 7.76
N GLU A 198 -10.16 -16.86 8.42
CA GLU A 198 -8.83 -16.98 7.82
C GLU A 198 -9.01 -17.58 6.42
N GLU A 199 -8.37 -17.00 5.39
CA GLU A 199 -8.36 -17.61 4.05
C GLU A 199 -7.53 -18.90 4.11
N GLY A 200 -8.12 -19.92 4.72
CA GLY A 200 -7.59 -21.25 4.85
C GLY A 200 -7.89 -22.06 3.61
N LYS A 201 -7.09 -21.85 2.55
CA LYS A 201 -6.65 -22.89 1.60
C LYS A 201 -7.76 -23.68 0.88
N ALA A 202 -8.37 -23.14 -0.17
CA ALA A 202 -8.85 -24.03 -1.26
C ALA A 202 -9.23 -23.34 -2.58
N LYS A 203 -9.71 -22.09 -2.58
CA LYS A 203 -10.34 -21.54 -3.80
C LYS A 203 -9.49 -20.61 -4.67
N ASP A 204 -8.38 -20.05 -4.18
CA ASP A 204 -7.54 -19.15 -5.01
C ASP A 204 -6.03 -19.39 -4.95
N ASN A 205 -5.58 -20.53 -4.40
CA ASN A 205 -4.16 -20.90 -4.46
C ASN A 205 -3.65 -21.11 -5.90
N ASN A 206 -4.53 -21.42 -6.86
CA ASN A 206 -4.15 -21.43 -8.27
C ASN A 206 -4.07 -20.01 -8.83
N SER A 207 -5.11 -19.17 -8.68
CA SER A 207 -5.08 -17.80 -9.22
C SER A 207 -3.94 -16.96 -8.63
N ALA A 208 -3.73 -16.99 -7.32
CA ALA A 208 -2.64 -16.22 -6.70
C ALA A 208 -1.25 -16.72 -7.12
N LYS A 209 -1.08 -18.04 -7.29
CA LYS A 209 0.17 -18.63 -7.82
C LYS A 209 0.35 -18.34 -9.30
N GLU A 210 -0.72 -18.35 -10.09
CA GLU A 210 -0.75 -18.00 -11.50
C GLU A 210 -0.42 -16.50 -11.68
N ASP A 211 -0.95 -15.63 -10.83
CA ASP A 211 -0.66 -14.20 -10.83
C ASP A 211 0.79 -13.93 -10.43
N GLN A 212 1.32 -14.62 -9.41
CA GLN A 212 2.74 -14.55 -9.06
C GLN A 212 3.65 -15.11 -10.16
N ALA A 213 3.26 -16.22 -10.79
CA ALA A 213 3.98 -16.81 -11.90
C ALA A 213 3.98 -15.87 -13.12
N TYR A 214 2.86 -15.23 -13.42
CA TYR A 214 2.74 -14.23 -14.47
C TYR A 214 3.64 -13.02 -14.19
N ILE A 215 3.57 -12.43 -12.99
CA ILE A 215 4.44 -11.30 -12.60
C ILE A 215 5.91 -11.69 -12.75
N LYS A 216 6.28 -12.89 -12.32
CA LYS A 216 7.65 -13.41 -12.47
C LYS A 216 8.03 -13.54 -13.94
N GLN A 217 7.18 -14.15 -14.77
CA GLN A 217 7.42 -14.30 -16.20
C GLN A 217 7.56 -12.95 -16.91
N THR A 218 6.72 -11.96 -16.60
CA THR A 218 6.82 -10.62 -17.20
C THR A 218 8.13 -9.92 -16.80
N LYS A 219 8.59 -10.11 -15.56
CA LYS A 219 9.90 -9.61 -15.11
C LYS A 219 11.05 -10.29 -15.89
N GLU A 220 10.96 -11.59 -16.13
CA GLU A 220 11.95 -12.37 -16.88
C GLU A 220 12.01 -11.96 -18.35
N ILE A 221 10.86 -11.85 -19.04
CA ILE A 221 10.77 -11.36 -20.43
C ILE A 221 11.42 -9.98 -20.57
N PHE A 222 11.09 -9.06 -19.65
CA PHE A 222 11.70 -7.74 -19.68
C PHE A 222 13.20 -7.79 -19.38
N ALA A 223 13.66 -8.65 -18.47
CA ALA A 223 15.08 -8.82 -18.18
C ALA A 223 15.86 -9.34 -19.41
N GLU A 224 15.32 -10.31 -20.14
CA GLU A 224 15.90 -10.86 -21.38
C GLU A 224 15.95 -9.80 -22.50
N ALA A 225 14.92 -8.98 -22.64
CA ALA A 225 14.88 -7.88 -23.62
C ALA A 225 15.91 -6.77 -23.33
N MET A 226 16.47 -6.74 -22.12
CA MET A 226 17.34 -5.69 -21.61
C MET A 226 18.83 -6.07 -21.59
N GLU A 227 19.24 -7.22 -22.15
CA GLU A 227 20.66 -7.61 -22.23
C GLU A 227 21.51 -6.50 -22.87
N GLY A 228 22.32 -5.85 -22.02
CA GLY A 228 23.24 -4.78 -22.37
C GLY A 228 24.48 -4.83 -21.48
N ASP A 229 25.62 -4.46 -22.06
CA ASP A 229 26.93 -4.48 -21.41
C ASP A 229 26.91 -3.65 -20.12
N PHE A 230 27.12 -4.34 -19.00
CA PHE A 230 27.13 -3.75 -17.67
C PHE A 230 28.44 -2.96 -17.51
N ASP A 231 28.34 -1.66 -17.28
CA ASP A 231 29.53 -0.88 -16.97
C ASP A 231 30.05 -1.30 -15.59
N SER A 232 31.21 -1.95 -15.60
CA SER A 232 31.84 -2.67 -14.50
C SER A 232 32.43 -1.78 -13.39
N ASN A 233 32.07 -0.49 -13.38
CA ASN A 233 32.60 0.48 -12.43
C ASN A 233 32.06 0.24 -11.01
N SER A 234 32.90 0.46 -10.02
CA SER A 234 32.53 0.30 -8.62
C SER A 234 31.45 1.31 -8.20
N ILE A 235 30.61 0.95 -7.23
CA ILE A 235 29.55 1.83 -6.70
C ILE A 235 30.13 3.19 -6.24
N GLU A 236 31.34 3.21 -5.69
CA GLU A 236 32.00 4.43 -5.24
C GLU A 236 32.39 5.36 -6.39
N GLU A 237 32.97 4.83 -7.48
CA GLU A 237 33.31 5.63 -8.66
C GLU A 237 32.07 6.27 -9.29
N ASN A 238 30.95 5.55 -9.32
CA ASN A 238 29.67 6.08 -9.80
C ASN A 238 29.16 7.20 -8.88
N LEU A 239 29.24 7.02 -7.56
CA LEU A 239 28.84 8.06 -6.61
C LEU A 239 29.66 9.33 -6.79
N ASP A 240 30.99 9.22 -6.89
CA ASP A 240 31.87 10.36 -7.09
C ASP A 240 31.59 11.07 -8.42
N PHE A 241 31.40 10.30 -9.50
CA PHE A 241 31.08 10.83 -10.81
C PHE A 241 29.78 11.65 -10.82
N TYR A 242 28.68 11.08 -10.34
CA TYR A 242 27.40 11.80 -10.34
C TYR A 242 27.38 12.93 -9.31
N LYS A 243 28.12 12.80 -8.20
CA LYS A 243 28.26 13.87 -7.21
C LYS A 243 28.90 15.11 -7.84
N ASN A 244 30.00 14.93 -8.57
CA ASN A 244 30.67 16.03 -9.28
C ASN A 244 29.72 16.73 -10.27
N LYS A 245 28.94 15.95 -11.05
CA LYS A 245 27.94 16.52 -11.97
C LYS A 245 26.84 17.31 -11.26
N ILE A 246 26.38 16.83 -10.10
CA ILE A 246 25.38 17.53 -9.28
C ILE A 246 25.98 18.82 -8.71
N ASP A 247 27.25 18.84 -8.35
CA ASP A 247 27.91 20.04 -7.84
C ASP A 247 28.12 21.10 -8.93
N GLU A 248 28.38 20.69 -10.17
CA GLU A 248 28.43 21.58 -11.34
C GLU A 248 27.04 22.08 -11.76
N ASN A 249 26.02 21.19 -11.73
CA ASN A 249 24.64 21.52 -12.06
C ASN A 249 23.67 20.87 -11.05
N PRO A 250 23.28 21.60 -9.99
CA PRO A 250 22.41 21.06 -8.93
C PRO A 250 21.00 20.65 -9.36
N ASN A 251 20.61 20.98 -10.58
CA ASN A 251 19.29 20.67 -11.15
C ASN A 251 19.37 19.67 -12.32
N ASP A 252 20.53 19.05 -12.55
CA ASP A 252 20.65 17.90 -13.46
C ASP A 252 19.91 16.68 -12.86
N PHE A 253 18.64 16.54 -13.24
CA PHE A 253 17.75 15.53 -12.68
C PHE A 253 18.15 14.10 -13.04
N VAL A 254 18.85 13.88 -14.15
CA VAL A 254 19.35 12.54 -14.52
C VAL A 254 20.50 12.16 -13.59
N SER A 255 21.43 13.08 -13.33
CA SER A 255 22.52 12.84 -12.37
C SER A 255 22.00 12.69 -10.94
N LEU A 256 21.00 13.48 -10.52
CA LEU A 256 20.33 13.32 -9.23
C LEU A 256 19.70 11.92 -9.07
N ALA A 257 18.99 11.43 -10.09
CA ALA A 257 18.35 10.12 -10.04
C ALA A 257 19.38 8.98 -9.97
N ASN A 258 20.43 9.03 -10.80
CA ASN A 258 21.49 8.03 -10.80
C ASN A 258 22.30 8.05 -9.50
N TYR A 259 22.58 9.23 -8.92
CA TYR A 259 23.24 9.34 -7.62
C TYR A 259 22.37 8.73 -6.50
N GLY A 260 21.08 9.06 -6.47
CA GLY A 260 20.13 8.46 -5.51
C GLY A 260 20.07 6.94 -5.63
N SER A 261 19.96 6.41 -6.85
CA SER A 261 19.96 4.96 -7.11
C SER A 261 21.25 4.29 -6.60
N ASN A 262 22.42 4.89 -6.83
CA ASN A 262 23.70 4.36 -6.32
C ASN A 262 23.83 4.44 -4.80
N LEU A 263 23.25 5.45 -4.13
CA LEU A 263 23.19 5.51 -2.67
C LEU A 263 22.35 4.36 -2.10
N ALA A 264 21.20 4.07 -2.70
CA ALA A 264 20.38 2.94 -2.30
C ALA A 264 21.13 1.59 -2.48
N LYS A 265 21.83 1.43 -3.61
CA LYS A 265 22.70 0.25 -3.86
C LYS A 265 23.80 0.12 -2.81
N LYS A 266 24.48 1.22 -2.46
CA LYS A 266 25.48 1.24 -1.37
C LYS A 266 24.86 0.86 -0.03
N GLY A 267 23.62 1.30 0.22
CA GLY A 267 22.83 0.92 1.39
C GLY A 267 22.63 -0.59 1.49
N GLY A 268 22.36 -1.27 0.37
CA GLY A 268 22.22 -2.73 0.30
C GLY A 268 23.47 -3.52 0.73
N ASN A 269 24.66 -2.91 0.64
CA ASN A 269 25.94 -3.51 1.03
C ASN A 269 26.45 -3.02 2.40
N SER A 270 25.63 -2.29 3.15
CA SER A 270 26.02 -1.63 4.40
C SER A 270 25.40 -2.29 5.63
N SER A 271 25.85 -1.90 6.82
CA SER A 271 25.16 -2.25 8.07
C SER A 271 23.74 -1.67 8.10
N VAL A 272 22.84 -2.25 8.90
CA VAL A 272 21.41 -1.84 8.96
C VAL A 272 21.24 -0.33 9.20
N VAL A 273 21.97 0.22 10.19
CA VAL A 273 21.89 1.66 10.51
C VAL A 273 22.36 2.51 9.33
N GLN A 274 23.45 2.11 8.69
CA GLN A 274 24.00 2.82 7.55
C GLN A 274 23.10 2.69 6.31
N ALA A 275 22.45 1.54 6.12
CA ALA A 275 21.47 1.32 5.06
C ALA A 275 20.28 2.28 5.19
N VAL A 276 19.73 2.44 6.40
CA VAL A 276 18.64 3.40 6.66
C VAL A 276 19.05 4.84 6.31
N ILE A 277 20.25 5.26 6.71
CA ILE A 277 20.77 6.60 6.39
C ILE A 277 20.89 6.78 4.86
N LEU A 278 21.53 5.83 4.18
CA LEU A 278 21.79 5.91 2.74
C LEU A 278 20.51 5.85 1.92
N VAL A 279 19.53 5.04 2.31
CA VAL A 279 18.23 4.96 1.62
C VAL A 279 17.44 6.25 1.84
N ASN A 280 17.39 6.82 3.06
CA ASN A 280 16.74 8.12 3.26
C ASN A 280 17.42 9.25 2.46
N GLN A 281 18.75 9.24 2.38
CA GLN A 281 19.49 10.15 1.51
C GLN A 281 19.14 9.92 0.04
N SER A 282 19.05 8.67 -0.43
CA SER A 282 18.67 8.36 -1.82
C SER A 282 17.34 9.01 -2.20
N TYR A 283 16.32 8.94 -1.33
CA TYR A 283 15.01 9.52 -1.60
C TYR A 283 15.03 11.05 -1.68
N THR A 284 15.93 11.71 -0.93
CA THR A 284 16.15 13.16 -1.06
C THR A 284 16.54 13.54 -2.50
N TYR A 285 17.39 12.74 -3.13
CA TYR A 285 17.83 12.96 -4.51
C TYR A 285 16.79 12.50 -5.54
N LEU A 286 16.19 11.32 -5.35
CA LEU A 286 15.20 10.74 -6.25
C LEU A 286 13.92 11.58 -6.33
N ASP A 287 13.42 12.07 -5.19
CA ASP A 287 12.21 12.91 -5.17
C ASP A 287 12.45 14.26 -5.81
N LYS A 288 13.64 14.86 -5.60
CA LYS A 288 14.04 16.08 -6.28
C LYS A 288 14.14 15.86 -7.80
N ALA A 289 14.76 14.75 -8.21
CA ALA A 289 14.89 14.39 -9.62
C ALA A 289 13.52 14.23 -10.29
N ALA A 290 12.61 13.44 -9.69
CA ALA A 290 11.28 13.19 -10.23
C ALA A 290 10.47 14.48 -10.41
N LYS A 291 10.54 15.38 -9.42
CA LYS A 291 9.90 16.71 -9.50
C LYS A 291 10.45 17.54 -10.66
N LEU A 292 11.77 17.53 -10.87
CA LEU A 292 12.43 18.32 -11.90
C LEU A 292 12.23 17.76 -13.32
N ALA A 293 12.10 16.44 -13.45
CA ALA A 293 12.02 15.74 -14.74
C ALA A 293 10.63 15.73 -15.36
N ARG A 294 9.57 16.02 -14.59
CA ARG A 294 8.17 15.93 -15.06
C ARG A 294 7.93 16.71 -16.36
N GLY A 295 7.44 16.02 -17.38
CA GLY A 295 7.14 16.57 -18.71
C GLY A 295 8.37 16.84 -19.57
N LYS A 296 9.56 16.41 -19.17
CA LYS A 296 10.82 16.66 -19.88
C LYS A 296 11.41 15.37 -20.45
N GLU A 297 12.28 15.53 -21.44
CA GLU A 297 13.14 14.45 -21.92
C GLU A 297 13.97 13.91 -20.75
N GLY A 298 13.91 12.59 -20.49
CA GLY A 298 14.54 11.95 -19.34
C GLY A 298 13.60 11.65 -18.15
N GLU A 299 12.32 12.05 -18.19
CA GLU A 299 11.32 11.66 -17.17
C GLU A 299 11.29 10.14 -16.97
N VAL A 300 11.33 9.37 -18.06
CA VAL A 300 11.31 7.90 -18.02
C VAL A 300 12.49 7.33 -17.21
N GLU A 301 13.71 7.81 -17.43
CA GLU A 301 14.89 7.32 -16.70
C GLU A 301 14.82 7.63 -15.20
N VAL A 302 14.35 8.82 -14.86
CA VAL A 302 14.21 9.26 -13.47
C VAL A 302 13.14 8.46 -12.73
N LEU A 303 11.96 8.33 -13.33
CA LEU A 303 10.86 7.57 -12.73
C LEU A 303 11.22 6.10 -12.60
N LEU A 304 11.89 5.50 -13.59
CA LEU A 304 12.33 4.12 -13.52
C LEU A 304 13.31 3.91 -12.35
N ASN A 305 14.28 4.80 -12.16
CA ASN A 305 15.20 4.72 -11.02
C ASN A 305 14.45 4.79 -9.68
N ARG A 306 13.54 5.76 -9.51
CA ARG A 306 12.80 5.92 -8.24
C ARG A 306 11.83 4.77 -7.98
N ALA A 307 11.12 4.31 -9.01
CA ALA A 307 10.21 3.18 -8.93
C ALA A 307 10.95 1.89 -8.56
N SER A 308 12.08 1.62 -9.22
CA SER A 308 12.92 0.45 -8.93
C SER A 308 13.46 0.46 -7.51
N VAL A 309 14.01 1.58 -7.02
CA VAL A 309 14.46 1.67 -5.62
C VAL A 309 13.29 1.41 -4.67
N SER A 310 12.12 1.99 -4.93
CA SER A 310 10.92 1.81 -4.11
C SER A 310 10.38 0.39 -4.08
N ALA A 311 10.48 -0.33 -5.19
CA ALA A 311 10.13 -1.74 -5.24
C ALA A 311 11.12 -2.64 -4.45
N SER A 312 12.38 -2.20 -4.32
CA SER A 312 13.47 -2.97 -3.73
C SER A 312 13.68 -2.74 -2.24
N VAL A 313 13.26 -1.58 -1.69
CA VAL A 313 13.44 -1.30 -0.25
C VAL A 313 12.35 -1.96 0.60
N PRO A 314 12.66 -2.39 1.85
CA PRO A 314 11.67 -2.96 2.76
C PRO A 314 10.53 -1.99 3.07
N GLU A 315 9.31 -2.35 2.68
CA GLU A 315 8.12 -1.50 2.85
C GLU A 315 7.88 -1.15 4.32
N GLN A 316 8.12 -2.10 5.23
CA GLN A 316 7.90 -1.94 6.67
C GLN A 316 8.83 -0.90 7.33
N VAL A 317 9.91 -0.52 6.64
CA VAL A 317 10.90 0.45 7.14
C VAL A 317 10.74 1.81 6.45
N PHE A 318 10.50 1.82 5.13
CA PHE A 318 10.56 3.04 4.33
C PHE A 318 9.22 3.56 3.84
N ALA A 319 8.17 2.71 3.78
CA ALA A 319 6.84 3.05 3.27
C ALA A 319 6.87 3.74 1.89
N LYS A 320 7.47 3.08 0.89
CA LYS A 320 7.74 3.66 -0.44
C LYS A 320 7.06 2.93 -1.58
N SER A 321 6.47 1.77 -1.34
CA SER A 321 5.88 0.94 -2.38
C SER A 321 4.75 1.66 -3.11
N GLU A 322 3.90 2.42 -2.42
CA GLU A 322 2.84 3.20 -3.08
C GLU A 322 3.42 4.21 -4.10
N SER A 323 4.42 5.00 -3.70
CA SER A 323 5.09 5.93 -4.63
C SER A 323 5.79 5.23 -5.80
N GLY A 324 6.36 4.05 -5.56
CA GLY A 324 6.93 3.22 -6.63
C GLY A 324 5.88 2.72 -7.61
N ALA A 325 4.71 2.31 -7.12
CA ALA A 325 3.60 1.87 -7.95
C ALA A 325 3.05 3.02 -8.82
N GLU A 326 2.91 4.21 -8.26
CA GLU A 326 2.50 5.41 -9.00
C GLU A 326 3.48 5.76 -10.13
N ASP A 327 4.78 5.67 -9.85
CA ASP A 327 5.82 5.89 -10.87
C ASP A 327 5.75 4.85 -11.99
N PHE A 328 5.57 3.57 -11.66
CA PHE A 328 5.39 2.54 -12.68
C PHE A 328 4.13 2.77 -13.52
N VAL A 329 3.00 3.13 -12.91
CA VAL A 329 1.78 3.48 -13.67
C VAL A 329 2.03 4.69 -14.57
N ARG A 330 2.79 5.68 -14.11
CA ARG A 330 3.20 6.84 -14.93
C ARG A 330 4.11 6.42 -16.08
N LEU A 331 5.11 5.58 -15.85
CA LEU A 331 5.98 5.03 -16.90
C LEU A 331 5.18 4.31 -17.98
N ALA A 332 4.19 3.50 -17.58
CA ALA A 332 3.29 2.81 -18.50
C ALA A 332 2.49 3.78 -19.40
N SER A 333 2.22 5.01 -18.95
CA SER A 333 1.55 6.05 -19.73
C SER A 333 2.49 6.83 -20.68
N LEU A 334 3.80 6.71 -20.48
CA LEU A 334 4.83 7.45 -21.23
C LEU A 334 5.48 6.61 -22.35
N THR A 335 5.09 5.35 -22.48
CA THR A 335 5.63 4.42 -23.48
C THR A 335 4.54 3.84 -24.36
N ASP A 336 4.88 3.59 -25.62
CA ASP A 336 4.07 2.80 -26.56
C ASP A 336 4.52 1.34 -26.64
N ASP A 337 5.67 1.02 -26.06
CA ASP A 337 6.19 -0.35 -25.97
C ASP A 337 5.30 -1.20 -25.07
N ALA A 338 4.65 -2.21 -25.67
CA ALA A 338 3.70 -3.08 -24.98
C ALA A 338 4.38 -3.93 -23.89
N GLU A 339 5.59 -4.44 -24.14
CA GLU A 339 6.31 -5.27 -23.18
C GLU A 339 6.74 -4.44 -21.97
N PHE A 340 7.31 -3.25 -22.20
CA PHE A 340 7.68 -2.35 -21.10
C PHE A 340 6.45 -1.84 -20.33
N LYS A 341 5.33 -1.61 -21.01
CA LYS A 341 4.07 -1.19 -20.40
C LYS A 341 3.47 -2.28 -19.52
N ALA A 342 3.47 -3.54 -19.99
CA ALA A 342 3.05 -4.69 -19.20
C ALA A 342 3.96 -4.86 -17.97
N TYR A 343 5.28 -4.80 -18.15
CA TYR A 343 6.25 -4.81 -17.06
C TYR A 343 5.95 -3.75 -16.00
N CYS A 344 5.73 -2.50 -16.40
CA CYS A 344 5.40 -1.43 -15.48
C CYS A 344 4.12 -1.75 -14.66
N TYR A 345 3.06 -2.23 -15.30
CA TYR A 345 1.84 -2.59 -14.58
C TYR A 345 2.03 -3.80 -13.64
N ALA A 346 2.82 -4.80 -14.02
CA ALA A 346 3.18 -5.92 -13.15
C ALA A 346 3.99 -5.46 -11.93
N MET A 347 4.94 -4.54 -12.11
CA MET A 347 5.71 -3.95 -11.01
C MET A 347 4.85 -3.08 -10.09
N ALA A 348 3.90 -2.32 -10.65
CA ALA A 348 2.93 -1.56 -9.86
C ALA A 348 2.05 -2.49 -9.01
N CYS A 349 1.63 -3.64 -9.56
CA CYS A 349 0.89 -4.65 -8.80
C CYS A 349 1.67 -5.13 -7.58
N ASP A 350 2.94 -5.56 -7.77
CA ASP A 350 3.83 -6.01 -6.69
C ASP A 350 4.00 -4.94 -5.60
N CYS A 351 4.18 -3.68 -6.00
CA CYS A 351 4.29 -2.57 -5.07
C CYS A 351 2.98 -2.29 -4.31
N TYR A 352 1.83 -2.28 -4.98
CA TYR A 352 0.53 -2.12 -4.31
C TYR A 352 0.21 -3.28 -3.35
N GLN A 353 0.62 -4.50 -3.67
CA GLN A 353 0.50 -5.64 -2.75
C GLN A 353 1.33 -5.41 -1.48
N LYS A 354 2.59 -4.94 -1.61
CA LYS A 354 3.48 -4.67 -0.47
C LYS A 354 2.90 -3.66 0.52
N CYS A 355 2.24 -2.60 0.04
CA CYS A 355 1.61 -1.59 0.89
C CYS A 355 0.12 -1.87 1.21
N GLY A 356 -0.41 -3.04 0.86
CA GLY A 356 -1.77 -3.46 1.21
C GLY A 356 -2.90 -2.84 0.37
N LYS A 357 -2.60 -2.19 -0.76
CA LYS A 357 -3.58 -1.60 -1.68
C LYS A 357 -4.10 -2.65 -2.68
N THR A 358 -4.78 -3.67 -2.18
CA THR A 358 -5.19 -4.89 -2.93
C THR A 358 -6.03 -4.58 -4.17
N THR A 359 -6.94 -3.61 -4.09
CA THR A 359 -7.77 -3.18 -5.23
C THR A 359 -6.93 -2.59 -6.36
N LEU A 360 -6.00 -1.69 -6.04
CA LEU A 360 -5.10 -1.10 -7.04
C LEU A 360 -4.15 -2.15 -7.64
N ALA A 361 -3.71 -3.12 -6.84
CA ALA A 361 -2.93 -4.26 -7.33
C ALA A 361 -3.69 -5.08 -8.38
N LYS A 362 -4.95 -5.44 -8.11
CA LYS A 362 -5.82 -6.16 -9.06
C LYS A 362 -6.00 -5.38 -10.36
N VAL A 363 -6.26 -4.08 -10.28
CA VAL A 363 -6.40 -3.20 -11.45
C VAL A 363 -5.10 -3.14 -12.27
N ALA A 364 -3.95 -3.01 -11.62
CA ALA A 364 -2.66 -3.00 -12.28
C ALA A 364 -2.39 -4.33 -13.00
N LEU A 365 -2.67 -5.46 -12.35
CA LEU A 365 -2.49 -6.78 -12.95
C LEU A 365 -3.38 -7.01 -14.18
N GLN A 366 -4.66 -6.61 -14.12
CA GLN A 366 -5.58 -6.68 -15.27
C GLN A 366 -5.07 -5.84 -16.45
N LYS A 367 -4.54 -4.63 -16.19
CA LYS A 367 -3.93 -3.79 -17.22
C LYS A 367 -2.69 -4.43 -17.82
N SER A 368 -1.84 -5.08 -17.01
CA SER A 368 -0.68 -5.81 -17.50
C SER A 368 -1.08 -6.91 -18.49
N LYS A 369 -2.05 -7.76 -18.10
CA LYS A 369 -2.54 -8.87 -18.94
C LYS A 369 -3.12 -8.35 -20.26
N LYS A 370 -3.98 -7.33 -20.19
CA LYS A 370 -4.64 -6.73 -21.37
C LYS A 370 -3.66 -6.09 -22.37
N VAL A 371 -2.49 -5.63 -21.93
CA VAL A 371 -1.51 -5.00 -22.84
C VAL A 371 -0.80 -6.03 -23.72
N LEU A 372 -0.73 -7.29 -23.29
CA LEU A 372 -0.08 -8.39 -24.03
C LEU A 372 -1.07 -9.26 -24.81
N GLU A 373 -2.38 -9.03 -24.65
CA GLU A 373 -3.46 -9.59 -25.49
C GLU A 373 -3.67 -8.73 -26.73
#